data_AF-A0A440ME89-F1
#
_entry.id   AF-A0A440ME89-F1
#
_cell.length_a   1.000
_cell.length_b   1.000
_cell.length_c   1.000
_cell.angle_alpha   90.00
_cell.angle_beta   90.00
_cell.angle_gamma   90.00
#
_symmetry.space_group_name_H-M   'P 1'
#
loop_
_entity.id
_entity.type
_entity.pdbx_description
1 polymer ?
#
loop_
_entity_poly.entity_id
_entity_poly.type
_entity_poly.pdbx_seq_one_letter_code
_entity_poly.pdbx_strand_id
1 'polypeptide(L)'
;MVQRPTMSDLLLSAIFTAFTMVRVLKGRWLRNPQYLASGIVGAIVAALLLHAFWPAADDDLIVGGVTGIFGSWAGMAVFDAVLGLA
;
A
#
# COMPACT_ATOMS: atom_id res chain seq x y z
N MET A 1 -12.25 19.85 -17.28
CA MET A 1 -11.08 18.98 -17.54
C MET A 1 -10.73 18.35 -16.21
N VAL A 2 -11.07 17.07 -16.00
CA VAL A 2 -10.69 16.37 -14.77
C VAL A 2 -9.19 16.12 -14.86
N GLN A 3 -8.44 16.71 -13.94
CA GLN A 3 -6.99 16.53 -13.87
C GLN A 3 -6.72 15.10 -13.43
N ARG A 4 -6.04 14.32 -14.28
CA ARG A 4 -5.63 12.96 -13.91
C ARG A 4 -4.65 13.03 -12.74
N PRO A 5 -4.75 12.13 -11.76
CA PRO A 5 -3.77 12.02 -10.69
C PRO A 5 -2.38 11.84 -11.29
N THR A 6 -1.39 12.56 -10.75
CA THR A 6 0.00 12.36 -11.14
C THR A 6 0.55 11.12 -10.46
N MET A 7 1.64 10.54 -11.00
CA MET A 7 2.28 9.37 -10.38
C MET A 7 2.68 9.60 -8.92
N SER A 8 3.10 10.82 -8.59
CA SER A 8 3.37 11.22 -7.21
C SER A 8 2.15 11.14 -6.31
N ASP A 9 0.96 11.47 -6.81
CA ASP A 9 -0.28 11.42 -6.04
C ASP A 9 -0.68 9.98 -5.72
N LEU A 10 -0.50 9.07 -6.67
CA LEU A 10 -0.74 7.63 -6.49
C LEU A 10 0.19 7.02 -5.45
N LEU A 11 1.49 7.36 -5.50
CA LEU A 11 2.46 6.87 -4.53
C LEU A 11 2.22 7.44 -3.13
N LEU A 12 1.91 8.74 -3.02
CA LEU A 12 1.58 9.36 -1.74
C LEU A 12 0.32 8.75 -1.14
N SER A 13 -0.73 8.56 -1.95
CA SER A 13 -1.96 7.85 -1.56
C SER A 13 -1.66 6.44 -1.03
N ALA A 14 -0.86 5.66 -1.74
CA ALA A 14 -0.48 4.31 -1.34
C ALA A 14 0.30 4.30 0.00
N ILE A 15 1.22 5.26 0.19
CA ILE A 15 1.96 5.42 1.44
C ILE A 15 1.00 5.75 2.59
N PHE A 16 0.15 6.77 2.45
CA PHE A 16 -0.81 7.13 3.50
C PHE A 16 -1.74 5.98 3.86
N THR A 17 -2.17 5.20 2.87
CA THR A 17 -2.98 4.00 3.05
C THR A 17 -2.24 2.91 3.84
N ALA A 18 -0.95 2.71 3.58
CA ALA A 18 -0.14 1.78 4.36
C ALA A 18 -0.01 2.23 5.83
N PHE A 19 0.15 3.52 6.10
CA PHE A 19 0.18 4.05 7.46
C PHE A 19 -1.13 3.73 8.21
N THR A 20 -2.29 4.02 7.61
CA THR A 20 -3.59 3.66 8.22
C THR A 20 -3.71 2.16 8.43
N MET A 21 -3.32 1.34 7.46
CA MET A 21 -3.46 -0.12 7.57
C MET A 21 -2.62 -0.71 8.70
N VAL A 22 -1.36 -0.28 8.82
CA VAL A 22 -0.46 -0.72 9.91
C VAL A 22 -1.01 -0.28 11.26
N ARG A 23 -1.60 0.93 11.33
CA ARG A 23 -2.20 1.45 12.56
C ARG A 23 -3.36 0.59 13.05
N VAL A 24 -4.16 0.09 12.11
CA VAL A 24 -5.34 -0.75 12.36
C VAL A 24 -4.92 -2.18 12.72
N LEU A 25 -4.00 -2.79 11.98
CA LEU A 25 -3.64 -4.21 12.15
C LEU A 25 -2.60 -4.47 13.24
N LYS A 26 -1.54 -3.66 13.31
CA LYS A 26 -0.35 -3.92 14.16
C LYS A 26 -0.19 -2.88 15.27
N GLY A 27 -1.06 -1.88 15.36
CA GLY A 27 -1.10 -0.90 16.46
C GLY A 27 -0.18 0.31 16.27
N ARG A 28 0.54 0.74 17.32
CA ARG A 28 1.37 1.96 17.27
C ARG A 28 2.57 1.78 16.34
N TRP A 29 2.71 2.66 15.35
CA TRP A 29 3.81 2.65 14.37
C TRP A 29 5.21 2.62 15.01
N LEU A 30 5.44 3.47 16.00
CA LEU A 30 6.75 3.56 16.67
C LEU A 30 7.15 2.30 17.44
N ARG A 31 6.19 1.42 17.75
CA ARG A 31 6.45 0.14 18.43
C ARG A 31 6.75 -0.98 17.45
N ASN A 32 6.31 -0.84 16.20
CA ASN A 32 6.36 -1.83 15.14
C ASN A 32 6.81 -1.20 13.80
N PRO A 33 7.97 -0.51 13.74
CA PRO A 33 8.40 0.21 12.54
C PRO A 33 8.66 -0.70 11.35
N GLN A 34 9.08 -1.95 11.58
CA GLN A 34 9.31 -2.95 10.53
C GLN A 34 8.03 -3.33 9.78
N TYR A 35 6.88 -3.36 10.46
CA TYR A 35 5.59 -3.62 9.83
C TYR A 35 5.12 -2.43 9.00
N LEU A 36 5.46 -1.22 9.45
CA LEU A 36 5.20 -0.01 8.68
C LEU A 36 6.01 0.00 7.38
N ALA A 37 7.31 -0.30 7.46
CA ALA A 37 8.17 -0.36 6.29
C ALA A 37 7.70 -1.42 5.27
N SER A 38 7.40 -2.65 5.72
CA SER A 38 6.90 -3.72 4.84
C SER A 38 5.53 -3.39 4.23
N GLY A 39 4.63 -2.77 5.01
CA GLY A 39 3.34 -2.30 4.52
C GLY A 39 3.47 -1.21 3.45
N ILE A 40 4.37 -0.25 3.63
CA ILE A 40 4.63 0.81 2.64
C ILE A 40 5.18 0.20 1.34
N VAL A 41 6.17 -0.70 1.45
CA VAL A 41 6.74 -1.38 0.29
C VAL A 41 5.68 -2.18 -0.45
N GLY A 42 4.85 -2.94 0.27
CA GLY A 42 3.75 -3.70 -0.32
C GLY A 42 2.72 -2.83 -1.04
N ALA A 43 2.33 -1.69 -0.46
CA ALA A 43 1.41 -0.75 -1.08
C ALA A 43 1.99 -0.10 -2.35
N ILE A 44 3.26 0.30 -2.31
CA ILE A 44 3.96 0.87 -3.48
C ILE A 44 4.05 -0.17 -4.60
N VAL A 45 4.48 -1.40 -4.29
CA VAL A 45 4.58 -2.48 -5.28
C VAL A 45 3.21 -2.78 -5.89
N ALA A 46 2.16 -2.83 -5.08
CA ALA A 46 0.80 -3.05 -5.58
C ALA A 46 0.32 -1.91 -6.50
N ALA A 47 0.60 -0.65 -6.14
CA ALA A 47 0.29 0.51 -6.98
C ALA A 47 1.05 0.48 -8.31
N LEU A 48 2.34 0.11 -8.29
CA LEU A 48 3.15 -0.05 -9.51
C LEU A 48 2.65 -1.19 -10.40
N LEU A 49 2.24 -2.32 -9.80
CA LEU A 49 1.64 -3.44 -10.54
C LEU A 49 0.30 -3.03 -11.16
N LEU A 50 -0.55 -2.33 -10.41
CA LEU A 50 -1.82 -1.83 -10.94
C LEU A 50 -1.59 -0.91 -12.14
N HIS A 51 -0.63 0.02 -12.03
CA HIS A 51 -0.30 0.88 -13.15
C HIS A 51 0.29 0.11 -14.35
N ALA A 52 1.14 -0.89 -14.11
CA ALA A 52 1.75 -1.68 -15.19
C ALA A 52 0.74 -2.55 -15.94
N PHE A 53 -0.23 -3.16 -15.24
CA PHE A 53 -1.20 -4.07 -15.85
C PHE A 53 -2.51 -3.38 -16.25
N TRP A 54 -2.90 -2.31 -15.55
CA TRP A 54 -4.16 -1.61 -15.77
C TRP A 54 -4.06 -0.09 -15.49
N PRO A 55 -3.32 0.66 -16.33
CA PRO A 55 -3.08 2.10 -16.16
C PRO A 55 -4.31 3.00 -16.39
N ALA A 56 -5.49 2.42 -16.59
CA ALA A 56 -6.76 3.14 -16.65
C ALA A 56 -7.56 3.00 -15.35
N ALA A 57 -7.17 2.04 -14.49
CA ALA A 57 -7.83 1.76 -13.23
C ALA A 57 -7.10 2.41 -12.03
N ASP A 58 -5.92 3.00 -12.24
CA ASP A 58 -5.21 3.79 -11.23
C ASP A 58 -5.81 5.19 -11.04
N ASP A 59 -6.45 5.75 -12.08
CA ASP A 59 -7.21 7.00 -12.03
C ASP A 59 -8.42 6.92 -11.06
N ASP A 60 -8.87 5.71 -10.72
CA ASP A 60 -10.03 5.50 -9.86
C ASP A 60 -9.60 5.37 -8.38
N LEU A 61 -10.05 6.33 -7.56
CA LEU A 61 -9.74 6.40 -6.12
C LEU A 61 -10.10 5.10 -5.39
N ILE A 62 -11.17 4.43 -5.83
CA ILE A 62 -11.63 3.18 -5.22
C ILE A 62 -10.65 2.05 -5.53
N VAL A 63 -10.29 1.88 -6.80
CA VAL A 63 -9.40 0.79 -7.22
C VAL A 63 -7.97 1.01 -6.72
N GLY A 64 -7.47 2.25 -6.79
CA GLY A 64 -6.18 2.62 -6.22
C GLY A 64 -6.14 2.45 -4.70
N GLY A 65 -7.18 2.87 -3.99
CA GLY A 65 -7.29 2.73 -2.54
C GLY A 65 -7.35 1.27 -2.09
N VAL A 66 -8.19 0.45 -2.74
CA VAL A 66 -8.31 -0.99 -2.47
C VAL A 66 -6.98 -1.70 -2.72
N THR A 67 -6.33 -1.38 -3.84
CA THR A 67 -5.00 -1.91 -4.18
C THR A 67 -3.96 -1.54 -3.12
N GLY A 68 -3.95 -0.30 -2.63
CA GLY A 68 -3.04 0.13 -1.56
C GLY A 68 -3.28 -0.62 -0.24
N ILE A 69 -4.55 -0.85 0.13
CA ILE A 69 -4.92 -1.61 1.33
C ILE A 69 -4.41 -3.05 1.22
N PHE A 70 -4.77 -3.75 0.15
CA PHE A 70 -4.37 -5.15 -0.04
C PHE A 70 -2.86 -5.30 -0.26
N GLY A 71 -2.23 -4.36 -0.96
CA GLY A 71 -0.78 -4.31 -1.12
C GLY A 71 -0.07 -4.17 0.22
N SER A 72 -0.53 -3.27 1.09
CA SER A 72 0.06 -3.11 2.42
C SER A 72 -0.10 -4.35 3.30
N TRP A 73 -1.29 -4.97 3.27
CA TRP A 73 -1.54 -6.22 3.98
C TRP A 73 -0.65 -7.35 3.47
N ALA A 74 -0.57 -7.52 2.14
CA ALA A 74 0.27 -8.54 1.51
C ALA A 74 1.76 -8.34 1.84
N GLY A 75 2.24 -7.09 1.85
CA GLY A 75 3.61 -6.77 2.26
C GLY A 75 3.91 -7.19 3.70
N MET A 76 2.98 -6.95 4.63
CA MET A 76 3.10 -7.41 6.01
C MET A 76 3.00 -8.94 6.13
N ALA A 77 2.09 -9.58 5.37
CA ALA A 77 1.92 -11.04 5.38
C ALA A 77 3.15 -11.77 4.85
N VAL A 78 3.76 -11.26 3.78
CA VAL A 78 5.04 -11.77 3.25
C VAL A 78 6.15 -11.58 4.27
N PHE A 79 6.20 -10.43 4.94
CA PHE A 79 7.17 -10.18 6.00
C PHE A 79 7.02 -11.17 7.16
N ASP A 80 5.79 -11.43 7.62
CA ASP A 80 5.50 -12.43 8.64
C ASP A 80 5.91 -13.84 8.20
N ALA A 81 5.62 -14.22 6.95
CA ALA A 81 6.01 -15.51 6.39
C ALA A 81 7.54 -15.70 6.30
N VAL A 82 8.28 -14.67 5.90
CA VAL A 82 9.75 -14.69 5.83
C VAL A 82 10.38 -14.85 7.22
N LEU A 83 9.76 -14.27 8.25
CA LEU A 83 10.22 -14.37 9.64
C LEU A 83 9.72 -15.63 10.36
N GLY A 84 8.86 -16.44 9.72
CA GLY A 84 8.25 -17.62 10.35
C GLY A 84 7.26 -17.28 11.48
N LEU A 85 6.64 -16.10 11.41
CA LEU A 85 5.65 -15.62 12.38
C LEU A 85 4.20 -15.92 11.94
N ALA A 86 4.01 -16.47 10.75
CA ALA A 86 2.72 -16.80 10.13
C ALA A 86 2.18 -18.16 10.56
#